data_AF-A0A8K0DMJ6-F1
#
_entry.id   AF-A0A8K0DMJ6-F1
#
_cell.length_a   1.000
_cell.length_b   1.000
_cell.length_c   1.000
_cell.angle_alpha   90.00
_cell.angle_beta   90.00
_cell.angle_gamma   90.00
#
_symmetry.space_group_name_H-M   'P 1'
#
loop_
_entity.id
_entity.type
_entity.pdbx_description
1 polymer ?
#
loop_
_entity_poly.entity_id
_entity_poly.type
_entity_poly.pdbx_seq_one_letter_code
_entity_poly.pdbx_strand_id
1 'polypeptide(L)'
;MEKSNNAKRKVTKVFRRKRVVSAVFKSSEAVPEETPAKSRKIINSILQFMKREADAGAPMIPLSTVQQLVSAATGISLRTINRIAKEGREIEKGEKPSFSTPNKIRKNRKSKVARDDFDKAYQAKNPKSVRSDQVYA
;
A
#
# COMPACT_ATOMS: atom_id res chain seq x y z
N MET A 1 -8.35 -71.11 -14.07
CA MET A 1 -8.06 -69.67 -13.92
C MET A 1 -8.94 -69.15 -12.79
N GLU A 2 -8.39 -68.73 -11.66
CA GLU A 2 -8.75 -67.48 -10.95
C GLU A 2 -7.98 -67.41 -9.63
N LYS A 3 -7.39 -66.24 -9.40
CA LYS A 3 -6.36 -65.97 -8.42
C LYS A 3 -6.99 -65.50 -7.12
N SER A 4 -6.37 -65.89 -6.02
CA SER A 4 -6.62 -65.46 -4.64
C SER A 4 -6.59 -63.93 -4.47
N ASN A 5 -7.71 -63.34 -4.06
CA ASN A 5 -7.77 -61.94 -3.63
C ASN A 5 -7.62 -61.86 -2.11
N ASN A 6 -6.37 -61.93 -1.65
CA ASN A 6 -5.97 -61.69 -0.26
C ASN A 6 -5.96 -60.18 0.02
N ALA A 7 -7.00 -59.69 0.69
CA ALA A 7 -7.20 -58.30 1.06
C ALA A 7 -6.22 -57.83 2.16
N LYS A 8 -5.02 -57.39 1.76
CA LYS A 8 -4.08 -56.69 2.66
C LYS A 8 -4.56 -55.26 2.90
N ARG A 9 -5.30 -55.05 4.00
CA ARG A 9 -5.63 -53.74 4.57
C ARG A 9 -4.33 -53.01 4.93
N LYS A 10 -3.94 -51.99 4.14
CA LYS A 10 -2.84 -51.08 4.50
C LYS A 10 -3.37 -50.02 5.47
N VAL A 11 -2.90 -50.08 6.71
CA VAL A 11 -3.12 -49.08 7.77
C VAL A 11 -2.48 -47.76 7.32
N THR A 12 -3.28 -46.74 7.04
CA THR A 12 -2.76 -45.39 6.78
C THR A 12 -2.50 -44.69 8.11
N LYS A 13 -1.23 -44.46 8.45
CA LYS A 13 -0.83 -43.58 9.57
C LYS A 13 -1.33 -42.17 9.29
N VAL A 14 -2.34 -41.71 10.05
CA VAL A 14 -2.79 -40.32 10.03
C VAL A 14 -1.73 -39.46 10.73
N PHE A 15 -0.88 -38.81 9.95
CA PHE A 15 0.14 -37.88 10.45
C PHE A 15 -0.54 -36.57 10.86
N ARG A 16 -0.96 -36.46 12.14
CA ARG A 16 -1.43 -35.19 12.72
C ARG A 16 -0.27 -34.20 12.74
N ARG A 17 -0.17 -33.34 11.73
CA ARG A 17 0.70 -32.16 11.76
C ARG A 17 0.20 -31.25 12.90
N LYS A 18 0.96 -31.19 14.00
CA LYS A 18 0.83 -30.12 15.00
C LYS A 18 1.00 -28.80 14.26
N ARG A 19 -0.06 -28.01 14.16
CA ARG A 19 0.03 -26.62 13.67
C ARG A 19 0.85 -25.87 14.71
N VAL A 20 2.10 -25.56 14.38
CA VAL A 20 2.84 -24.49 15.04
C VAL A 20 2.07 -23.22 14.74
N VAL A 21 1.41 -22.67 15.76
CA VAL A 21 0.74 -21.38 15.68
C VAL A 21 1.88 -20.37 15.55
N SER A 22 2.22 -19.99 14.33
CA SER A 22 3.09 -18.84 14.10
C SER A 22 2.37 -17.62 14.65
N ALA A 23 2.97 -16.99 15.65
CA ALA A 23 2.51 -15.74 16.21
C ALA A 23 2.36 -14.74 15.05
N VAL A 24 1.11 -14.41 14.71
CA VAL A 24 0.79 -13.40 13.72
C VAL A 24 1.12 -12.05 14.35
N PHE A 25 2.29 -11.53 14.00
CA PHE A 25 2.71 -10.16 14.26
C PHE A 25 1.66 -9.21 13.66
N LYS A 26 0.76 -8.68 14.50
CA LYS A 26 -0.19 -7.64 14.10
C LYS A 26 0.58 -6.32 14.02
N SER A 27 1.10 -6.00 12.83
CA SER A 27 1.51 -4.64 12.49
C SER A 27 0.26 -3.77 12.35
N SER A 28 -0.19 -3.20 13.46
CA SER A 28 -1.26 -2.22 13.52
C SER A 28 -0.75 -0.85 13.06
N GLU A 29 -0.48 -0.71 11.77
CA GLU A 29 -0.38 0.60 11.13
C GLU A 29 -1.18 0.55 9.83
N ALA A 30 -2.38 1.14 9.88
CA ALA A 30 -3.32 1.18 8.77
C ALA A 30 -2.79 2.11 7.66
N VAL A 31 -1.87 1.57 6.86
CA VAL A 31 -1.62 2.04 5.50
C VAL A 31 -2.94 1.80 4.73
N PRO A 32 -3.48 2.77 3.97
CA PRO A 32 -4.65 2.52 3.15
C PRO A 32 -4.30 1.37 2.19
N GLU A 33 -4.85 0.18 2.41
CA GLU A 33 -4.58 -0.96 1.56
C GLU A 33 -5.00 -0.58 0.13
N GLU A 34 -4.02 -0.33 -0.73
CA GLU A 34 -4.21 -0.50 -2.15
C GLU A 34 -4.83 -1.87 -2.32
N THR A 35 -6.08 -1.90 -2.79
CA THR A 35 -6.84 -3.16 -2.88
C THR A 35 -5.93 -4.20 -3.56
N PRO A 36 -5.55 -5.31 -2.89
CA PRO A 36 -4.50 -6.23 -3.39
C PRO A 36 -4.78 -6.75 -4.80
N ALA A 37 -6.04 -6.73 -5.22
CA ALA A 37 -6.48 -7.00 -6.59
C ALA A 37 -5.86 -6.06 -7.65
N LYS A 38 -5.72 -4.75 -7.38
CA LYS A 38 -5.13 -3.78 -8.31
C LYS A 38 -3.66 -4.05 -8.53
N SER A 39 -2.91 -4.24 -7.44
CA SER A 39 -1.48 -4.54 -7.50
C SER A 39 -1.22 -5.87 -8.24
N ARG A 40 -2.04 -6.91 -7.98
CA ARG A 40 -1.98 -8.17 -8.74
C ARG A 40 -2.21 -8.00 -10.24
N LYS A 41 -3.16 -7.15 -10.64
CA LYS A 41 -3.40 -6.84 -12.07
C LYS A 41 -2.16 -6.21 -12.71
N ILE A 42 -1.56 -5.23 -12.06
CA ILE A 42 -0.34 -4.56 -12.55
C ILE A 42 0.80 -5.57 -12.70
N ILE A 43 1.04 -6.40 -11.68
CA ILE A 43 2.08 -7.44 -11.72
C ILE A 43 1.84 -8.41 -12.88
N ASN A 44 0.59 -8.85 -13.09
CA ASN A 44 0.26 -9.74 -14.20
C ASN A 44 0.49 -9.07 -15.57
N SER A 45 0.16 -7.79 -15.72
CA SER A 45 0.46 -7.03 -16.96
C SER A 45 1.97 -6.97 -17.24
N ILE A 46 2.78 -6.70 -16.22
CA ILE A 46 4.25 -6.69 -16.35
C ILE A 46 4.75 -8.06 -16.77
N LEU A 47 4.28 -9.14 -16.13
CA LEU A 47 4.67 -10.50 -16.48
C LEU A 47 4.33 -10.85 -17.94
N GLN A 48 3.15 -10.46 -18.41
CA GLN A 48 2.75 -10.68 -19.80
C GLN A 48 3.61 -9.87 -20.78
N PHE A 49 3.94 -8.63 -20.43
CA PHE A 49 4.83 -7.79 -21.23
C PHE A 49 6.22 -8.42 -21.36
N MET A 50 6.82 -8.85 -20.24
CA MET A 50 8.15 -9.46 -20.23
C MET A 50 8.20 -10.80 -20.99
N LYS A 51 7.12 -11.60 -20.93
CA LYS A 51 7.02 -12.82 -21.75
C LYS A 51 7.04 -12.51 -23.24
N ARG A 52 6.32 -11.47 -23.68
CA ARG A 52 6.33 -11.04 -25.09
C ARG A 52 7.71 -10.56 -25.54
N GLU A 53 8.42 -9.83 -24.69
CA GLU A 53 9.80 -9.42 -25.00
C GLU A 53 10.75 -10.62 -25.07
N ALA A 54 10.57 -11.61 -24.19
CA ALA A 54 11.34 -12.84 -24.25
C ALA A 54 11.05 -13.65 -25.54
N ASP A 55 9.78 -13.75 -25.94
CA ASP A 55 9.38 -14.43 -27.18
C ASP A 55 9.92 -13.70 -28.43
N ALA A 56 10.01 -12.36 -28.38
CA ALA A 56 10.58 -11.55 -29.45
C ALA A 56 12.12 -11.63 -29.52
N GLY A 57 12.79 -12.09 -28.46
CA GLY A 57 14.25 -12.20 -28.37
C GLY A 57 14.98 -10.84 -28.29
N ALA A 58 14.25 -9.74 -28.27
CA ALA A 58 14.76 -8.38 -28.18
C ALA A 58 13.75 -7.47 -27.48
N PRO A 59 14.20 -6.43 -26.75
CA PRO A 59 13.30 -5.48 -26.12
C PRO A 59 12.53 -4.70 -27.20
N MET A 60 11.18 -4.74 -27.14
CA MET A 60 10.33 -4.03 -28.11
C MET A 60 10.48 -2.51 -27.98
N ILE A 61 10.76 -2.03 -26.78
CA ILE A 61 11.01 -0.63 -26.50
C ILE A 61 12.46 -0.52 -26.00
N PRO A 62 13.25 0.43 -26.54
CA PRO A 62 14.65 0.55 -26.16
C PRO A 62 14.81 0.89 -24.67
N LEU A 63 15.83 0.30 -24.04
CA LEU A 63 16.14 0.52 -22.63
C LEU A 63 16.50 1.97 -22.28
N SER A 64 16.82 2.80 -23.29
CA SER A 64 17.05 4.23 -23.11
C SER A 64 15.77 4.98 -22.69
N THR A 65 14.58 4.49 -23.07
CA THR A 65 13.29 5.12 -22.75
C THR A 65 12.55 4.39 -21.64
N VAL A 66 13.19 4.28 -20.46
CA VAL A 66 12.67 3.58 -19.27
C VAL A 66 11.23 3.95 -18.91
N GLN A 67 10.86 5.24 -19.00
CA GLN A 67 9.50 5.69 -18.66
C GLN A 67 8.45 5.17 -19.64
N GLN A 68 8.80 5.04 -20.93
CA GLN A 68 7.91 4.49 -21.95
C GLN A 68 7.76 2.97 -21.77
N LEU A 69 8.85 2.27 -21.45
CA LEU A 69 8.83 0.85 -21.07
C LEU A 69 7.89 0.59 -19.90
N VAL A 70 8.03 1.35 -18.82
CA VAL A 70 7.16 1.22 -17.64
C VAL A 70 5.70 1.53 -18.01
N SER A 71 5.46 2.51 -18.87
CA SER A 71 4.11 2.84 -19.35
C SER A 71 3.48 1.68 -20.11
N ALA A 72 4.22 1.07 -21.02
CA ALA A 72 3.75 -0.08 -21.78
C ALA A 72 3.52 -1.32 -20.90
N ALA A 73 4.42 -1.60 -19.96
CA ALA A 73 4.33 -2.76 -19.07
C ALA A 73 3.19 -2.64 -18.05
N THR A 74 2.97 -1.44 -17.49
CA THR A 74 1.96 -1.22 -16.44
C THR A 74 0.60 -0.78 -16.96
N GLY A 75 0.53 -0.25 -18.20
CA GLY A 75 -0.67 0.36 -18.77
C GLY A 75 -1.02 1.72 -18.16
N ILE A 76 -0.11 2.33 -17.40
CA ILE A 76 -0.30 3.65 -16.78
C ILE A 76 0.16 4.74 -17.74
N SER A 77 -0.54 5.87 -17.76
CA SER A 77 -0.17 6.99 -18.64
C SER A 77 1.24 7.52 -18.34
N LEU A 78 1.97 7.92 -19.39
CA LEU A 78 3.31 8.49 -19.27
C LEU A 78 3.33 9.73 -18.34
N ARG A 79 2.28 10.56 -18.40
CA ARG A 79 2.12 11.73 -17.51
C ARG A 79 2.13 11.33 -16.05
N THR A 80 1.43 10.25 -15.69
CA THR A 80 1.38 9.73 -14.33
C THR A 80 2.73 9.19 -13.91
N ILE A 81 3.40 8.42 -14.77
CA ILE A 81 4.74 7.88 -14.50
C ILE A 81 5.75 9.00 -14.27
N ASN A 82 5.71 10.06 -15.09
CA ASN A 82 6.60 11.21 -14.93
C ASN A 82 6.37 11.96 -13.63
N ARG A 83 5.11 12.07 -13.18
CA ARG A 83 4.78 12.61 -11.86
C ARG A 83 5.33 11.75 -10.74
N ILE A 84 5.12 10.42 -10.80
CA ILE A 84 5.65 9.48 -9.80
C ILE A 84 7.17 9.53 -9.76
N ALA A 85 7.84 9.54 -10.91
CA ALA A 85 9.30 9.63 -11.00
C ALA A 85 9.83 10.97 -10.46
N LYS A 86 9.09 12.07 -10.64
CA LYS A 86 9.43 13.34 -10.01
C LYS A 86 9.29 13.27 -8.49
N GLU A 87 8.17 12.74 -7.98
CA GLU A 87 7.96 12.57 -6.54
C GLU A 87 9.01 11.64 -5.91
N GLY A 88 9.40 10.55 -6.58
CA GLY A 88 10.45 9.65 -6.12
C GLY A 88 11.78 10.37 -5.90
N ARG A 89 12.19 11.22 -6.86
CA ARG A 89 13.40 12.05 -6.73
C ARG A 89 13.32 13.07 -5.59
N GLU A 90 12.15 13.66 -5.36
CA GLU A 90 11.94 14.59 -4.24
C GLU A 90 12.03 13.86 -2.89
N ILE A 91 11.56 12.61 -2.82
CA ILE A 91 11.66 11.77 -1.63
C ILE A 91 13.12 11.34 -1.38
N GLU A 92 13.84 10.93 -2.42
CA GLU A 92 15.26 10.56 -2.33
C GLU A 92 16.14 11.73 -1.85
N LYS A 93 15.79 12.97 -2.23
CA LYS A 93 16.45 14.19 -1.77
C LYS A 93 16.03 14.62 -0.35
N GLY A 94 15.02 13.99 0.23
CA GLY A 94 14.46 14.36 1.54
C GLY A 94 13.53 15.58 1.53
N GLU A 95 13.15 16.09 0.36
CA GLU A 95 12.19 17.21 0.22
C GLU A 95 10.77 16.79 0.58
N LYS A 96 10.44 15.50 0.40
CA LYS A 96 9.14 14.91 0.75
C LYS A 96 9.30 13.62 1.57
N PRO A 97 8.41 13.37 2.55
CA PRO A 97 8.49 12.18 3.39
C PRO A 97 7.89 10.91 2.75
N SER A 98 6.97 11.05 1.77
CA SER A 98 6.27 9.92 1.15
C SER A 98 5.58 10.31 -0.16
N PHE A 99 5.17 9.33 -0.95
CA PHE A 99 4.39 9.54 -2.17
C PHE A 99 3.03 10.16 -1.89
N SER A 100 2.58 11.04 -2.78
CA SER A 100 1.27 11.65 -2.68
C SER A 100 0.19 10.71 -3.21
N THR A 101 -0.89 10.52 -2.46
CA THR A 101 -2.07 9.75 -2.91
C THR A 101 -3.15 10.72 -3.39
N PRO A 102 -3.49 10.72 -4.68
CA PRO A 102 -4.55 11.59 -5.20
C PRO A 102 -5.88 11.31 -4.51
N ASN A 103 -6.68 12.37 -4.29
CA ASN A 103 -8.03 12.31 -3.72
C ASN A 103 -8.15 11.79 -2.28
N LYS A 104 -7.03 11.57 -1.57
CA LYS A 104 -7.09 11.25 -0.14
C LYS A 104 -7.34 12.52 0.67
N ILE A 105 -8.61 12.83 0.93
CA ILE A 105 -9.01 13.89 1.87
C ILE A 105 -8.58 13.45 3.27
N ARG A 106 -7.55 14.09 3.82
CA ARG A 106 -7.17 13.91 5.23
C ARG A 106 -8.24 14.62 6.06
N LYS A 107 -8.99 13.87 6.86
CA LYS A 107 -9.85 14.48 7.88
C LYS A 107 -8.93 15.22 8.85
N ASN A 108 -8.97 16.56 8.84
CA ASN A 108 -8.28 17.34 9.86
C ASN A 108 -8.78 16.85 11.22
N ARG A 109 -7.87 16.35 12.06
CA ARG A 109 -8.20 16.08 13.46
C ARG A 109 -8.57 17.41 14.09
N LYS A 110 -9.87 17.66 14.30
CA LYS A 110 -10.28 18.76 15.16
C LYS A 110 -9.67 18.48 16.52
N SER A 111 -8.76 19.34 16.97
CA SER A 111 -8.35 19.39 18.37
C SER A 111 -9.61 19.69 19.18
N LYS A 112 -10.31 18.65 19.63
CA LYS A 112 -11.34 18.79 20.64
C LYS A 112 -10.64 18.80 22.00
N VAL A 113 -9.90 19.87 22.28
CA VAL A 113 -9.69 20.25 23.67
C VAL A 113 -10.93 21.07 24.01
N ALA A 114 -11.90 20.42 24.67
CA ALA A 114 -12.99 21.16 25.29
C ALA A 114 -12.35 22.06 26.36
N ARG A 115 -12.49 23.38 26.21
CA ARG A 115 -12.09 24.31 27.27
C ARG A 115 -12.97 24.02 28.48
N ASP A 116 -12.34 23.61 29.57
CA ASP A 116 -13.03 23.48 30.83
C ASP A 116 -13.34 24.86 31.42
N ASP A 117 -14.11 24.90 32.50
CA ASP A 117 -14.49 26.17 33.12
C ASP A 117 -13.28 26.87 33.77
N PHE A 118 -12.18 26.14 34.01
CA PHE A 118 -10.91 26.70 34.44
C PHE A 118 -10.25 27.55 33.34
N ASP A 119 -10.17 27.05 32.11
CA ASP A 119 -9.65 27.79 30.95
C ASP A 119 -10.45 29.06 30.68
N LYS A 120 -11.78 29.01 30.81
CA LYS A 120 -12.67 30.16 30.64
C LYS A 120 -12.45 31.22 31.72
N ALA A 121 -12.36 30.80 32.99
CA ALA A 121 -12.13 31.70 34.11
C ALA A 121 -10.76 32.37 34.05
N TYR A 122 -9.74 31.65 33.58
CA TYR A 122 -8.40 32.19 33.39
C TYR A 122 -8.33 33.24 32.27
N GLN A 123 -9.02 33.02 31.15
CA GLN A 123 -9.12 33.98 30.04
C GLN A 123 -9.89 35.24 30.42
N ALA A 124 -10.97 35.12 31.20
CA ALA A 124 -11.74 36.27 31.70
C ALA A 124 -10.90 37.20 32.59
N LYS A 125 -9.93 36.65 33.33
CA LYS A 125 -9.01 37.42 34.16
C LYS A 125 -7.82 37.99 33.38
N ASN A 126 -7.51 37.45 32.20
CA ASN A 126 -6.34 37.82 31.41
C ASN A 126 -6.69 38.02 29.92
N PRO A 127 -7.36 39.15 29.57
CA PRO A 127 -7.91 39.37 28.22
C PRO A 127 -6.86 39.52 27.12
N LYS A 128 -5.60 39.84 27.47
CA LYS A 128 -4.48 39.96 26.51
C LYS A 128 -3.94 38.62 26.02
N SER A 129 -4.41 37.49 26.57
CA SER A 129 -3.94 36.15 26.22
C SER A 129 -4.65 35.50 25.02
N VAL A 130 -5.68 36.16 24.46
CA VAL A 130 -6.50 35.62 23.38
C VAL A 130 -5.84 35.94 22.03
N ARG A 131 -5.47 34.90 21.27
CA ARG A 131 -5.10 35.05 19.85
C ARG A 131 -6.34 35.46 19.05
N SER A 132 -6.24 36.51 18.24
CA SER A 132 -7.30 37.11 17.42
C SER A 132 -8.11 36.10 16.60
N ASP A 133 -7.49 34.98 16.25
CA ASP A 133 -8.04 33.98 15.34
C ASP A 133 -9.08 33.06 16.02
N GLN A 134 -9.33 33.25 17.32
CA GLN A 134 -10.24 32.44 18.13
C GLN A 134 -11.56 33.14 18.48
N VAL A 135 -11.82 34.33 17.93
CA VAL A 135 -13.05 35.09 18.15
C VAL A 135 -13.97 34.96 16.93
N TYR A 136 -14.55 33.78 16.71
CA TYR A 136 -15.77 33.64 15.91
C TYR A 136 -16.58 32.45 16.45
N ALA A 137 -17.80 32.74 16.89
CA ALA A 137 -18.91 31.79 17.00
C ALA A 137 -19.79 31.94 15.76
#